data_AF-A0A3A9GA66-F1
#
_entry.id   AF-A0A3A9GA66-F1
#
_cell.length_a   1.000
_cell.length_b   1.000
_cell.length_c   1.000
_cell.angle_alpha   90.00
_cell.angle_beta   90.00
_cell.angle_gamma   90.00
#
_symmetry.space_group_name_H-M   'P 1'
#
loop_
_entity.id
_entity.type
_entity.pdbx_description
1 polymer ?
#
loop_
_entity_poly.entity_id
_entity_poly.type
_entity_poly.pdbx_seq_one_letter_code
_entity_poly.pdbx_strand_id
1 'polypeptide(L)'
;MTARESGLLDWVTSNQKGERNPFLKEPYNWKTYGGMNMDFWEKHQGTSLEDAKNMFQNSHGEVIKLAQSFSNEELFSKGVYDWVGGSTLGSYFVSATSSHYDWAMKKLKAHKKLVFGRRG
;
A
#
# COMPACT_ATOMS: atom_id res chain seq x y z
N MET A 1 2.28 6.49 -0.41
CA MET A 1 3.04 5.24 -0.12
C MET A 1 2.59 4.66 1.20
N THR A 2 2.78 5.35 2.34
CA THR A 2 2.36 4.91 3.68
C THR A 2 0.93 4.37 3.77
N ALA A 3 -0.07 5.09 3.24
CA ALA A 3 -1.47 4.65 3.33
C ALA A 3 -1.75 3.26 2.71
N ARG A 4 -1.01 2.88 1.65
CA ARG A 4 -1.12 1.55 1.03
C ARG A 4 -0.54 0.46 1.93
N GLU A 5 0.60 0.75 2.55
CA GLU A 5 1.31 -0.16 3.43
C GLU A 5 0.53 -0.38 4.73
N SER A 6 0.05 0.70 5.36
CA SER A 6 -0.80 0.61 6.55
C SER A 6 -2.09 -0.16 6.26
N GLY A 7 -2.72 0.05 5.11
CA GLY A 7 -3.90 -0.72 4.71
C GLY A 7 -3.62 -2.22 4.57
N LEU A 8 -2.46 -2.58 4.03
CA LEU A 8 -2.01 -3.98 3.93
C LEU A 8 -1.75 -4.58 5.32
N LEU A 9 -1.03 -3.87 6.18
CA LEU A 9 -0.70 -4.31 7.56
C LEU A 9 -1.97 -4.60 8.35
N ASP A 10 -2.91 -3.65 8.35
CA ASP A 10 -4.21 -3.78 9.01
C ASP A 10 -4.98 -4.99 8.48
N TRP A 11 -5.07 -5.11 7.16
CA TRP A 11 -5.87 -6.15 6.52
C TRP A 11 -5.34 -7.55 6.84
N VAL A 12 -4.03 -7.77 6.68
CA VAL A 12 -3.41 -9.06 6.97
C VAL A 12 -3.52 -9.39 8.46
N THR A 13 -3.18 -8.43 9.33
CA THR A 13 -3.20 -8.64 10.79
C THR A 13 -4.60 -8.96 11.31
N SER A 14 -5.63 -8.27 10.81
CA SER A 14 -7.02 -8.52 11.23
C SER A 14 -7.48 -9.90 10.77
N ASN A 15 -7.24 -10.26 9.51
CA ASN A 15 -7.68 -11.55 8.99
C ASN A 15 -6.91 -12.73 9.60
N GLN A 16 -5.62 -12.57 9.95
CA GLN A 16 -4.88 -13.57 10.74
C GLN A 16 -5.49 -13.82 12.13
N LYS A 17 -6.18 -12.83 12.71
CA LYS A 17 -6.93 -12.96 13.97
C LYS A 17 -8.34 -13.52 13.79
N GLY A 18 -8.75 -13.86 12.57
CA GLY A 18 -10.11 -14.31 12.25
C GLY A 18 -11.12 -13.19 12.07
N GLU A 19 -10.69 -11.91 12.08
CA GLU A 19 -11.55 -10.77 11.79
C GLU A 19 -11.66 -10.62 10.27
N ARG A 20 -12.70 -11.25 9.69
CA ARG A 20 -12.88 -11.34 8.24
C ARG A 20 -13.16 -9.97 7.63
N ASN A 21 -12.10 -9.32 7.16
CA ASN A 21 -12.12 -7.97 6.63
C ASN A 21 -11.78 -7.95 5.13
N PRO A 22 -12.54 -7.22 4.29
CA PRO A 22 -12.14 -6.99 2.91
C PRO A 22 -10.87 -6.12 2.86
N PHE A 23 -10.11 -6.24 1.78
CA PHE A 23 -8.91 -5.41 1.58
C PHE A 23 -9.25 -3.92 1.45
N LEU A 24 -10.35 -3.60 0.75
CA LEU A 24 -10.90 -2.25 0.71
C LEU A 24 -11.95 -2.13 1.81
N LYS A 25 -11.68 -1.25 2.78
CA LYS A 25 -12.62 -0.98 3.87
C LYS A 25 -13.80 -0.17 3.35
N GLU A 26 -14.99 -0.43 3.91
CA GLU A 26 -16.19 0.38 3.67
C GLU A 26 -15.89 1.87 3.96
N PRO A 27 -16.45 2.82 3.16
CA PRO A 27 -17.45 2.64 2.10
C PRO A 27 -16.86 2.33 0.71
N TYR A 28 -15.57 1.99 0.61
CA TYR A 28 -14.90 1.86 -0.68
C TYR A 28 -14.93 0.44 -1.24
N ASN A 29 -15.09 0.34 -2.55
CA ASN A 29 -14.91 -0.87 -3.33
C ASN A 29 -14.03 -0.55 -4.56
N TRP A 30 -13.76 -1.53 -5.41
CA TRP A 30 -12.90 -1.32 -6.58
C TRP A 30 -13.38 -0.23 -7.54
N LYS A 31 -14.70 0.02 -7.62
CA LYS A 31 -15.27 1.11 -8.44
C LYS A 31 -15.09 2.48 -7.77
N THR A 32 -15.17 2.55 -6.45
CA THR A 32 -15.04 3.80 -5.66
C THR A 32 -13.64 4.01 -5.09
N TYR A 33 -12.70 3.12 -5.38
CA TYR A 33 -11.30 3.13 -4.93
C TYR A 33 -10.59 4.46 -5.21
N GLY A 34 -10.96 5.14 -6.30
CA GLY A 34 -10.46 6.48 -6.63
C GLY A 34 -10.73 7.50 -5.51
N GLY A 35 -11.93 7.45 -4.91
CA GLY A 35 -12.34 8.31 -3.79
C GLY A 35 -11.43 8.13 -2.58
N MET A 36 -11.16 6.88 -2.20
CA MET A 36 -10.25 6.57 -1.08
C MET A 36 -8.86 7.21 -1.25
N ASN A 37 -8.34 7.28 -2.48
CA ASN A 37 -7.06 7.95 -2.72
C ASN A 37 -7.14 9.47 -2.50
N MET A 38 -8.27 10.07 -2.86
CA MET A 38 -8.51 11.50 -2.63
C MET A 38 -8.56 11.78 -1.14
N ASP A 39 -9.26 10.96 -0.36
CA ASP A 39 -9.32 11.13 1.10
C ASP A 39 -7.94 11.01 1.76
N PHE A 40 -7.11 10.07 1.30
CA PHE A 40 -5.72 9.99 1.74
C PHE A 40 -4.92 11.24 1.35
N TRP A 41 -5.11 11.75 0.14
CA TRP A 41 -4.43 12.96 -0.31
C TRP A 41 -4.85 14.17 0.53
N GLU A 42 -6.15 14.37 0.76
CA GLU A 42 -6.69 15.47 1.57
C GLU A 42 -6.19 15.41 3.02
N LYS A 43 -6.24 14.22 3.64
CA LYS A 43 -5.78 14.01 5.02
C LYS A 43 -4.31 14.40 5.24
N HIS A 44 -3.48 14.23 4.22
CA HIS A 44 -2.03 14.43 4.33
C HIS A 44 -1.53 15.75 3.74
N GLN A 45 -2.41 16.71 3.41
CA GLN A 45 -1.98 18.02 2.91
C GLN A 45 -1.11 18.81 3.91
N GLY A 46 -1.33 18.63 5.21
CA GLY A 46 -0.55 19.25 6.27
C GLY A 46 0.67 18.45 6.73
N THR A 47 0.93 17.26 6.16
CA THR A 47 2.05 16.41 6.58
C THR A 47 3.36 16.98 6.04
N SER A 48 4.33 17.23 6.93
CA SER A 48 5.65 17.71 6.52
C SER A 48 6.39 16.63 5.70
N LEU A 49 7.37 17.05 4.89
CA LEU A 49 8.19 16.08 4.15
C LEU A 49 8.97 15.14 5.07
N GLU A 50 9.44 15.65 6.21
CA GLU A 50 10.15 14.86 7.21
C GLU A 50 9.24 13.80 7.82
N ASP A 51 8.05 14.19 8.26
CA ASP A 51 7.05 13.25 8.79
C ASP A 51 6.64 12.22 7.76
N ALA A 52 6.40 12.64 6.51
CA ALA A 52 6.04 11.73 5.42
C ALA A 52 7.13 10.67 5.17
N LYS A 53 8.42 11.05 5.27
CA LYS A 53 9.54 10.11 5.16
C LYS A 53 9.60 9.15 6.34
N ASN A 54 9.47 9.65 7.57
CA ASN A 54 9.48 8.83 8.78
C ASN A 54 8.33 7.83 8.78
N MET A 55 7.12 8.30 8.46
CA MET A 55 5.93 7.46 8.30
C MET A 55 6.16 6.34 7.27
N PHE A 56 6.71 6.68 6.10
CA PHE A 56 7.02 5.69 5.06
C PHE A 56 8.09 4.68 5.49
N GLN A 57 9.18 5.12 6.12
CA GLN A 57 10.24 4.22 6.58
C GLN A 57 9.72 3.23 7.62
N ASN A 58 8.90 3.71 8.56
CA ASN A 58 8.27 2.87 9.58
C ASN A 58 7.32 1.85 8.95
N SER A 59 6.37 2.30 8.13
CA SER A 59 5.39 1.41 7.49
C SER A 59 6.05 0.40 6.55
N HIS A 60 7.07 0.81 5.79
CA HIS A 60 7.85 -0.11 4.95
C HIS A 60 8.53 -1.18 5.79
N GLY A 61 9.21 -0.80 6.89
CA GLY A 61 9.87 -1.73 7.79
C GLY A 61 8.90 -2.76 8.39
N GLU A 62 7.70 -2.34 8.77
CA GLU A 62 6.64 -3.23 9.25
C GLU A 62 6.14 -4.18 8.16
N VAL A 63 5.92 -3.69 6.93
CA VAL A 63 5.49 -4.54 5.81
C VAL A 63 6.54 -5.59 5.47
N ILE A 64 7.82 -5.23 5.48
CA ILE A 64 8.91 -6.19 5.21
C ILE A 64 8.96 -7.26 6.31
N LYS A 65 8.88 -6.86 7.59
CA LYS A 65 8.84 -7.82 8.71
C LYS A 65 7.64 -8.78 8.59
N LEU A 66 6.47 -8.25 8.24
CA LEU A 66 5.27 -9.06 8.03
C LEU A 66 5.45 -10.02 6.86
N ALA A 67 5.96 -9.55 5.72
CA ALA A 67 6.23 -10.41 4.55
C ALA A 67 7.18 -11.56 4.89
N GLN A 68 8.22 -11.29 5.70
CA GLN A 68 9.20 -12.28 6.14
C GLN A 68 8.65 -13.32 7.13
N SER A 69 7.50 -13.06 7.74
CA SER A 69 6.84 -14.04 8.62
C SER A 69 6.11 -15.15 7.85
N PHE A 70 5.92 -14.99 6.55
CA PHE A 70 5.25 -15.96 5.69
C PHE A 70 6.26 -16.82 4.92
N SER A 71 5.90 -18.07 4.66
CA SER A 71 6.62 -18.92 3.72
C SER A 71 6.36 -18.50 2.26
N ASN A 72 7.19 -18.99 1.34
CA ASN A 72 6.95 -18.80 -0.10
C ASN A 72 5.63 -19.42 -0.54
N GLU A 73 5.28 -20.59 -0.01
CA GLU A 73 4.01 -21.27 -0.30
C GLU A 73 2.83 -20.41 0.15
N GLU A 74 2.90 -19.83 1.35
CA GLU A 74 1.87 -18.94 1.88
C GLU A 74 1.71 -17.65 1.06
N LEU A 75 2.81 -17.09 0.57
CA LEU A 75 2.79 -15.88 -0.25
C LEU A 75 2.31 -16.15 -1.68
N PHE A 76 2.68 -17.28 -2.28
CA PHE A 76 2.57 -17.46 -3.74
C PHE A 76 1.69 -18.62 -4.18
N SER A 77 1.09 -19.39 -3.27
CA SER A 77 0.06 -20.38 -3.61
C SER A 77 -1.34 -19.78 -3.51
N LYS A 78 -2.26 -20.29 -4.33
CA LYS A 78 -3.68 -19.92 -4.27
C LYS A 78 -4.40 -20.73 -3.20
N GLY A 79 -5.41 -20.14 -2.57
CA GLY A 79 -6.29 -20.86 -1.66
C GLY A 79 -5.70 -21.23 -0.29
N VAL A 80 -4.48 -20.76 0.02
CA VAL A 80 -3.89 -20.92 1.37
C VAL A 80 -4.72 -20.18 2.41
N TYR A 81 -5.17 -18.97 2.06
CA TYR A 81 -5.96 -18.10 2.90
C TYR A 81 -7.30 -17.82 2.23
N ASP A 82 -8.41 -18.15 2.90
CA ASP A 82 -9.77 -18.01 2.36
C ASP A 82 -10.22 -16.54 2.25
N TRP A 83 -9.56 -15.64 2.98
CA TRP A 83 -9.74 -14.19 2.93
C TRP A 83 -8.91 -13.52 1.83
N VAL A 84 -8.01 -14.24 1.16
CA VAL A 84 -7.27 -13.75 -0.01
C VAL A 84 -8.09 -14.04 -1.26
N GLY A 85 -8.76 -13.02 -1.79
CA GLY A 85 -9.67 -13.16 -2.92
C GLY A 85 -8.95 -13.51 -4.23
N GLY A 86 -9.19 -14.72 -4.76
CA GLY A 86 -8.89 -15.21 -6.13
C GLY A 86 -7.42 -15.19 -6.61
N SER A 87 -6.54 -14.45 -5.92
CA SER A 87 -5.14 -14.22 -6.21
C SER A 87 -4.26 -14.93 -5.16
N THR A 88 -3.01 -14.50 -5.05
CA THR A 88 -2.06 -14.93 -4.00
C THR A 88 -1.83 -13.79 -3.00
N LEU A 89 -1.47 -14.11 -1.75
CA LEU A 89 -1.21 -13.09 -0.72
C LEU A 89 -0.09 -12.14 -1.15
N GLY A 90 1.00 -12.70 -1.70
CA GLY A 90 2.14 -11.95 -2.20
C GLY A 90 1.80 -10.93 -3.28
N SER A 91 0.74 -11.14 -4.07
CA SER A 91 0.28 -10.13 -5.04
C SER A 91 -0.17 -8.81 -4.39
N TYR A 92 -0.72 -8.86 -3.18
CA TYR A 92 -1.12 -7.68 -2.41
C TYR A 92 0.12 -6.96 -1.86
N PHE A 93 1.13 -7.69 -1.39
CA PHE A 93 2.42 -7.13 -1.00
C PHE A 93 3.11 -6.41 -2.17
N VAL A 94 3.20 -7.06 -3.34
CA VAL A 94 3.77 -6.47 -4.56
C VAL A 94 2.99 -5.23 -4.99
N SER A 95 1.65 -5.28 -4.91
CA SER A 95 0.78 -4.15 -5.25
C SER A 95 0.98 -2.96 -4.32
N ALA A 96 1.11 -3.18 -3.00
CA ALA A 96 1.27 -2.12 -2.02
C ALA A 96 2.70 -1.56 -1.96
N THR A 97 3.70 -2.36 -2.37
CA THR A 97 5.13 -2.01 -2.27
C THR A 97 5.75 -1.78 -3.64
N SER A 98 6.57 -2.71 -4.16
CA SER A 98 7.42 -2.54 -5.34
C SER A 98 6.72 -1.92 -6.54
N SER A 99 5.54 -2.43 -6.91
CA SER A 99 4.78 -1.89 -8.05
C SER A 99 4.30 -0.45 -7.80
N HIS A 100 3.91 -0.15 -6.56
CA HIS A 100 3.48 1.19 -6.19
C HIS A 100 4.67 2.17 -6.08
N TYR A 101 5.82 1.70 -5.60
CA TYR A 101 7.05 2.49 -5.55
C TYR A 101 7.50 2.88 -6.96
N ASP A 102 7.50 1.94 -7.90
CA ASP A 102 7.83 2.22 -9.29
C ASP A 102 6.92 3.28 -9.90
N TRP A 103 5.61 3.18 -9.65
CA TRP A 103 4.65 4.19 -10.09
C TRP A 103 4.95 5.56 -9.47
N ALA A 104 5.15 5.61 -8.16
CA ALA A 104 5.39 6.86 -7.44
C ALA A 104 6.71 7.52 -7.88
N MET A 105 7.77 6.75 -8.10
CA MET A 105 9.03 7.24 -8.63
C MET A 105 8.87 7.85 -10.02
N LYS A 106 8.05 7.26 -10.89
CA LYS A 106 7.70 7.85 -12.20
C LYS A 106 6.99 9.19 -12.02
N LYS A 107 6.03 9.30 -11.09
CA LYS A 107 5.31 10.55 -10.80
C LYS A 107 6.24 11.65 -10.27
N LEU A 108 7.12 11.32 -9.32
CA LEU A 108 8.10 12.26 -8.76
C LEU A 108 9.09 12.77 -9.83
N LYS A 109 9.61 11.88 -10.67
CA LYS A 109 10.51 12.26 -11.78
C LYS A 109 9.80 13.20 -12.77
N ALA A 110 8.56 12.89 -13.14
CA ALA A 110 7.77 13.75 -14.02
C ALA A 110 7.52 15.13 -13.40
N HIS A 111 7.12 15.18 -12.12
CA HIS A 111 6.90 16.45 -11.41
C HIS A 111 8.19 17.28 -11.34
N LYS A 112 9.33 16.67 -10.98
CA LYS A 112 10.63 17.34 -10.97
C LYS A 112 10.95 17.94 -12.35
N LYS A 113 10.73 17.20 -13.44
CA LYS A 113 10.95 17.72 -14.80
C LYS A 113 10.04 18.92 -15.11
N LEU A 114 8.78 18.91 -14.68
CA LEU A 114 7.85 20.03 -14.93
C LEU A 114 8.21 21.29 -14.15
N VAL A 115 8.60 21.14 -12.88
CA VAL A 115 8.92 22.28 -12.01
C VAL A 115 10.30 22.87 -12.33
N PHE A 116 11.30 22.03 -12.58
CA PHE A 116 12.69 22.47 -12.78
C PHE A 116 13.07 22.60 -14.26
N GLY A 117 12.42 21.88 -15.17
CA GLY A 117 12.70 21.93 -16.61
C GLY A 117 12.03 23.08 -17.35
N ARG A 118 11.17 23.87 -16.69
CA ARG A 118 10.59 25.12 -17.22
C ARG A 118 11.39 26.37 -16.85
N ARG A 119 12.49 26.22 -16.11
CA ARG A 119 13.37 27.32 -15.65
C ARG A 119 14.64 27.49 -16.51
N GLY A 120 14.69 26.85 -17.68
CA GLY A 120 15.78 26.97 -18.65
C GLY A 120 15.25 27.38 -20.00
#